data_AF-A0A916AAV9-F1
#
_entry.id   AF-A0A916AAV9-F1
#
_cell.length_a   1.000
_cell.length_b   1.000
_cell.length_c   1.000
_cell.angle_alpha   90.00
_cell.angle_beta   90.00
_cell.angle_gamma   90.00
#
_symmetry.space_group_name_H-M   'P 1'
#
loop_
_entity.id
_entity.type
_entity.pdbx_description
1 polymer ?
#
loop_
_entity_poly.entity_id
_entity_poly.type
_entity_poly.pdbx_seq_one_letter_code
_entity_poly.pdbx_strand_id
1 'polypeptide(L)'
;MQAVAARWIAEHPEYDADLADEAAALAAVYTVDEGRTNPFLHLSMHLTIAEQVAIDQPTGIRQAVDLLAARRNSLHEAHHEVMECLGEMVWASQRSGLPPDGQAYLEAVRRRATR
;
A
#
# COMPACT_ATOMS: atom_id res chain seq x y z
N MET A 1 2.13 -5.15 -14.90
CA MET A 1 2.63 -5.65 -13.60
C MET A 1 4.10 -5.32 -13.37
N GLN A 2 5.05 -5.91 -14.12
CA GLN A 2 6.49 -5.80 -13.82
C GLN A 2 7.02 -4.35 -13.79
N ALA A 3 6.60 -3.50 -14.72
CA ALA A 3 7.02 -2.09 -14.73
C ALA A 3 6.53 -1.29 -13.50
N VAL A 4 5.37 -1.66 -12.94
CA VAL A 4 4.83 -1.03 -11.73
C VAL A 4 5.62 -1.48 -10.50
N ALA A 5 5.97 -2.77 -10.43
CA ALA A 5 6.81 -3.29 -9.36
C ALA A 5 8.21 -2.68 -9.36
N ALA A 6 8.86 -2.60 -10.53
CA ALA A 6 10.19 -1.99 -10.65
C ALA A 6 10.22 -0.53 -10.16
N ARG A 7 9.15 0.24 -10.43
CA ARG A 7 9.00 1.59 -9.89
C ARG A 7 9.00 1.60 -8.36
N TRP A 8 8.17 0.78 -7.72
CA TRP A 8 8.06 0.78 -6.26
C TRP A 8 9.32 0.26 -5.58
N ILE A 9 10.03 -0.69 -6.20
CA ILE A 9 11.35 -1.11 -5.72
C ILE A 9 12.33 0.08 -5.73
N ALA A 10 12.35 0.87 -6.82
CA ALA A 10 13.26 2.02 -6.92
C ALA A 10 12.95 3.15 -5.92
N GLU A 11 11.70 3.28 -5.46
CA GLU A 11 11.31 4.24 -4.41
C GLU A 11 11.71 3.75 -2.99
N HIS A 12 12.16 2.50 -2.84
CA HIS A 12 12.49 1.86 -1.56
C HIS A 12 13.90 1.24 -1.54
N PRO A 13 14.96 2.06 -1.64
CA PRO A 13 16.34 1.56 -1.58
C PRO A 13 16.70 0.87 -0.26
N GLU A 14 15.94 1.12 0.82
CA GLU A 14 16.09 0.41 2.10
C GLU A 14 15.88 -1.11 1.98
N TYR A 15 15.18 -1.57 0.93
CA TYR A 15 14.91 -2.99 0.69
C TYR A 15 15.88 -3.63 -0.30
N ASP A 16 16.85 -2.90 -0.87
CA ASP A 16 17.79 -3.43 -1.85
C ASP A 16 18.53 -4.68 -1.33
N ALA A 17 18.94 -4.66 -0.05
CA ALA A 17 19.63 -5.79 0.57
C ALA A 17 18.72 -7.02 0.74
N ASP A 18 17.45 -6.81 1.11
CA ASP A 18 16.48 -7.90 1.26
C ASP A 18 16.10 -8.51 -0.11
N LEU A 19 16.20 -7.73 -1.19
CA LEU A 19 15.84 -8.15 -2.55
C LEU A 19 17.03 -8.69 -3.37
N ALA A 20 18.26 -8.53 -2.90
CA ALA A 20 19.48 -8.90 -3.63
C ALA A 20 19.74 -10.42 -3.70
N ASP A 21 19.20 -11.20 -2.76
CA ASP A 21 19.39 -12.65 -2.68
C ASP A 21 18.05 -13.37 -2.49
N GLU A 22 17.57 -14.02 -3.55
CA GLU A 22 16.30 -14.74 -3.56
C GLU A 22 16.25 -15.87 -2.50
N ALA A 23 17.33 -16.64 -2.35
CA ALA A 23 17.35 -17.76 -1.42
C ALA A 23 17.31 -17.28 0.03
N ALA A 24 18.05 -16.21 0.34
CA ALA A 24 18.00 -15.58 1.66
C ALA A 24 16.62 -14.96 1.94
N ALA A 25 16.02 -14.29 0.95
CA ALA A 25 14.73 -13.65 1.10
C ALA A 25 13.59 -14.65 1.33
N LEU A 26 13.62 -15.80 0.67
CA LEU A 26 12.67 -16.90 0.87
C LEU A 26 12.83 -17.58 2.23
N ALA A 27 14.05 -17.61 2.78
CA ALA A 27 14.33 -18.19 4.08
C ALA A 27 14.04 -17.24 5.25
N ALA A 28 13.91 -15.94 4.99
CA ALA A 28 13.71 -14.92 6.01
C ALA A 28 12.32 -15.01 6.66
N VAL A 29 12.27 -14.77 7.98
CA VAL A 29 11.03 -14.65 8.75
C VAL A 29 10.94 -13.22 9.26
N TYR A 30 9.96 -12.47 8.77
CA TYR A 30 9.72 -11.08 9.17
C TYR A 30 8.71 -11.08 10.31
N THR A 31 9.20 -11.04 11.56
CA THR A 31 8.32 -10.97 12.74
C THR A 31 8.00 -9.53 13.10
N VAL A 32 6.80 -9.30 13.66
CA VAL A 32 6.36 -7.96 14.08
C VAL A 32 7.23 -7.40 15.21
N ASP A 33 7.73 -8.28 16.08
CA ASP A 33 8.51 -7.92 17.29
C ASP A 33 9.90 -7.35 16.97
N GLU A 34 10.43 -7.62 15.77
CA GLU A 34 11.71 -7.07 15.32
C GLU A 34 11.62 -5.59 14.90
N GLY A 35 10.42 -5.01 14.88
CA GLY A 35 10.20 -3.62 14.47
C GLY A 35 10.55 -3.36 13.00
N ARG A 36 10.79 -4.42 12.22
CA ARG A 36 11.12 -4.37 10.80
C ARG A 36 9.86 -4.55 9.97
N THR A 37 9.57 -3.58 9.10
CA THR A 37 8.53 -3.74 8.08
C THR A 37 8.92 -4.86 7.12
N ASN A 38 8.00 -5.79 6.86
CA ASN A 38 8.22 -6.84 5.86
C ASN A 38 8.24 -6.19 4.45
N PRO A 39 9.37 -6.23 3.71
CA PRO A 39 9.51 -5.56 2.42
C PRO A 39 8.52 -6.09 1.38
N PHE A 40 8.25 -7.39 1.40
CA PHE A 40 7.32 -8.02 0.45
C PHE A 40 5.88 -7.61 0.71
N LEU A 41 5.47 -7.51 1.98
CA LEU A 41 4.14 -7.02 2.34
C LEU A 41 3.99 -5.56 1.92
N HIS A 42 4.96 -4.70 2.26
CA HIS A 42 4.95 -3.29 1.93
C HIS A 42 4.84 -3.06 0.41
N LEU A 43 5.72 -3.68 -0.38
CA LEU A 43 5.70 -3.57 -1.84
C LEU A 43 4.40 -4.13 -2.43
N SER A 44 3.85 -5.22 -1.88
CA SER A 44 2.56 -5.77 -2.32
C SER A 44 1.39 -4.83 -2.03
N MET A 45 1.45 -4.05 -0.95
CA MET A 45 0.44 -3.02 -0.68
C MET A 45 0.51 -1.89 -1.72
N HIS A 46 1.71 -1.47 -2.16
CA HIS A 46 1.84 -0.50 -3.25
C HIS A 46 1.22 -1.02 -4.55
N LEU A 47 1.47 -2.28 -4.88
CA LEU A 47 0.90 -2.93 -6.07
C LEU A 47 -0.63 -3.03 -5.98
N THR A 48 -1.14 -3.42 -4.81
CA THR A 48 -2.59 -3.47 -4.54
C THR A 48 -3.24 -2.10 -4.78
N ILE A 49 -2.65 -1.02 -4.24
CA ILE A 49 -3.18 0.33 -4.44
C ILE A 49 -3.07 0.75 -5.91
N ALA A 50 -1.96 0.43 -6.58
CA ALA A 50 -1.80 0.75 -8.00
C ALA A 50 -2.85 0.05 -8.88
N GLU A 51 -3.19 -1.21 -8.58
CA GLU A 51 -4.27 -1.93 -9.26
C GLU A 51 -5.63 -1.29 -8.97
N GLN A 52 -5.95 -1.02 -7.70
CA GLN A 52 -7.18 -0.34 -7.30
C GLN A 52 -7.36 0.98 -8.04
N VAL A 53 -6.31 1.79 -8.13
CA VAL A 53 -6.29 3.04 -8.90
C VAL A 53 -6.46 2.78 -10.40
N ALA A 54 -5.77 1.77 -10.95
CA ALA A 54 -5.82 1.45 -12.37
C ALA A 54 -7.20 1.01 -12.86
N ILE A 55 -7.97 0.29 -12.03
CA ILE A 55 -9.34 -0.15 -12.35
C ILE A 55 -10.43 0.73 -11.70
N ASP A 56 -10.04 1.76 -10.95
CA ASP A 56 -10.92 2.59 -10.12
C ASP A 56 -11.88 1.76 -9.24
N GLN A 57 -11.31 0.85 -8.43
CA GLN A 57 -12.06 0.01 -7.51
C GLN A 57 -11.48 0.14 -6.09
N PRO A 58 -12.24 0.63 -5.10
CA PRO A 58 -13.63 1.09 -5.20
C PRO A 58 -13.78 2.34 -6.07
N THR A 59 -14.93 2.49 -6.75
CA THR A 59 -15.19 3.62 -7.65
C THR A 59 -14.95 4.97 -6.98
N GLY A 60 -14.09 5.78 -7.58
CA GLY A 60 -13.64 7.07 -7.05
C GLY A 60 -12.30 7.01 -6.29
N ILE A 61 -11.69 5.84 -6.12
CA ILE A 61 -10.37 5.73 -5.47
C ILE A 61 -9.28 6.41 -6.29
N ARG A 62 -9.34 6.34 -7.63
CA ARG A 62 -8.36 6.99 -8.51
C ARG A 62 -8.32 8.49 -8.23
N GLN A 63 -9.49 9.13 -8.25
CA GLN A 63 -9.59 10.57 -7.97
C GLN A 63 -9.12 10.91 -6.55
N ALA A 64 -9.47 10.08 -5.56
CA ALA A 64 -9.06 10.33 -4.17
C ALA A 64 -7.53 10.26 -4.00
N VAL A 65 -6.88 9.27 -4.62
CA VAL A 65 -5.41 9.13 -4.61
C VAL A 65 -4.74 10.25 -5.41
N ASP A 66 -5.26 10.63 -6.57
CA ASP A 66 -4.70 11.72 -7.39
C ASP A 66 -4.74 13.06 -6.63
N LEU A 67 -5.86 13.36 -5.93
CA LEU A 67 -5.97 14.55 -5.09
C LEU A 67 -5.00 14.52 -3.91
N LEU A 68 -4.85 13.36 -3.27
CA LEU A 68 -3.89 13.20 -2.17
C LEU A 68 -2.45 13.36 -2.65
N ALA A 69 -2.10 12.78 -3.80
CA ALA A 69 -0.78 12.92 -4.41
C ALA A 69 -0.47 14.38 -4.79
N ALA A 70 -1.45 15.09 -5.34
CA ALA A 70 -1.33 16.52 -5.63
C ALA A 70 -1.11 17.34 -4.34
N ARG A 71 -1.84 17.02 -3.27
CA ARG A 71 -1.70 17.68 -1.97
C ARG A 71 -0.33 17.43 -1.32
N ARG A 72 0.20 16.21 -1.43
CA ARG A 72 1.52 15.84 -0.88
C ARG A 72 2.68 16.19 -1.79
N ASN A 73 2.40 16.59 -3.03
CA ASN A 73 3.41 16.74 -4.07
C ASN A 73 4.29 15.47 -4.21
N SER A 74 3.69 14.29 -3.98
CA SER A 74 4.38 13.00 -3.99
C SER A 74 3.36 11.86 -4.09
N LEU A 75 3.50 11.01 -5.11
CA LEU A 75 2.69 9.79 -5.19
C LEU A 75 3.14 8.76 -4.14
N HIS A 76 4.43 8.73 -3.81
CA HIS A 76 4.98 7.80 -2.82
C HIS A 76 4.38 8.03 -1.44
N GLU A 77 4.39 9.28 -0.97
CA GLU A 77 3.77 9.67 0.30
C GLU A 77 2.25 9.48 0.29
N ALA A 78 1.60 9.76 -0.84
CA ALA A 78 0.17 9.48 -0.97
C ALA A 78 -0.13 7.98 -0.85
N HIS A 79 0.67 7.10 -1.47
CA HIS A 79 0.51 5.67 -1.32
C HIS A 79 0.75 5.22 0.12
N HIS A 80 1.76 5.74 0.82
CA HIS A 80 1.96 5.44 2.25
C HIS A 80 0.73 5.83 3.09
N GLU A 81 0.13 6.99 2.84
CA GLU A 81 -1.10 7.36 3.52
C GLU A 81 -2.30 6.47 3.15
N VAL A 82 -2.38 6.01 1.90
CA VAL A 82 -3.42 5.08 1.47
C VAL A 82 -3.22 3.69 2.09
N MET A 83 -1.97 3.26 2.29
CA MET A 83 -1.65 1.98 2.95
C MET A 83 -2.22 1.90 4.36
N GLU A 84 -2.15 2.97 5.13
CA GLU A 84 -2.76 3.02 6.46
C GLU A 84 -4.27 2.78 6.37
N CYS A 85 -4.96 3.42 5.42
CA CYS A 85 -6.39 3.19 5.19
C CYS A 85 -6.69 1.76 4.72
N LEU A 86 -5.83 1.19 3.87
CA LEU A 86 -5.93 -0.19 3.40
C LEU A 86 -5.75 -1.17 4.56
N GLY A 87 -4.75 -0.94 5.42
CA GLY A 87 -4.46 -1.73 6.61
C GLY A 87 -5.62 -1.70 7.61
N GLU A 88 -6.18 -0.51 7.88
CA GLU A 88 -7.37 -0.34 8.71
C GLU A 88 -8.56 -1.17 8.18
N MET A 89 -8.81 -1.14 6.86
CA MET A 89 -9.88 -1.92 6.23
C MET A 89 -9.67 -3.43 6.39
N VAL A 90 -8.46 -3.92 6.12
CA VAL A 90 -8.11 -5.34 6.26
C VAL A 90 -8.24 -5.78 7.70
N TRP A 91 -7.72 -5.00 8.65
CA TRP A 91 -7.83 -5.30 10.07
C TRP A 91 -9.29 -5.31 10.56
N ALA A 92 -10.11 -4.35 10.12
CA ALA A 92 -11.52 -4.30 10.46
C ALA A 92 -12.29 -5.52 9.92
N SER A 93 -11.98 -5.95 8.69
CA SER A 93 -12.52 -7.17 8.08
C SER A 93 -12.13 -8.42 8.88
N GLN A 94 -10.84 -8.58 9.20
CA GLN A 94 -10.35 -9.71 9.99
C GLN A 94 -11.00 -9.79 11.38
N ARG A 95 -11.11 -8.65 12.07
CA ARG A 95 -11.69 -8.58 13.43
C ARG A 95 -13.20 -8.87 13.43
N SER A 96 -13.92 -8.44 12.41
CA SER A 96 -15.38 -8.60 12.33
C SER A 96 -15.84 -9.89 11.65
N GLY A 97 -14.95 -10.55 10.88
CA GLY A 97 -15.30 -11.67 10.01
C GLY A 97 -16.14 -11.28 8.79
N LEU A 98 -16.39 -9.99 8.56
CA LEU A 98 -17.13 -9.48 7.42
C LEU A 98 -16.17 -9.18 6.25
N PRO A 99 -16.68 -9.14 4.99
CA PRO A 99 -15.87 -8.72 3.85
C PRO A 99 -15.27 -7.31 4.03
N PRO A 100 -14.14 -6.99 3.37
CA PRO A 100 -13.57 -5.65 3.39
C PRO A 100 -14.56 -4.58 2.92
N ASP A 101 -14.67 -3.49 3.68
CA ASP A 101 -15.54 -2.36 3.37
C ASP A 101 -14.80 -1.34 2.49
N GLY A 102 -14.98 -1.48 1.17
CA GLY A 102 -14.39 -0.57 0.19
C GLY A 102 -14.91 0.87 0.28
N GLN A 103 -16.13 1.10 0.77
CA GLN A 103 -16.65 2.47 0.90
C GLN A 103 -16.02 3.18 2.10
N ALA A 104 -15.92 2.50 3.25
CA ALA A 104 -15.20 3.05 4.41
C ALA A 104 -13.73 3.34 4.10
N TYR A 105 -13.07 2.45 3.35
CA TYR A 105 -11.71 2.65 2.83
C TYR A 105 -11.60 3.90 1.95
N LEU A 106 -12.48 4.05 0.95
CA LEU A 106 -12.52 5.21 0.06
C LEU A 106 -12.73 6.52 0.82
N GLU A 107 -13.67 6.54 1.78
CA GLU A 107 -13.91 7.71 2.61
C GLU A 107 -12.70 8.08 3.46
N ALA A 108 -11.97 7.09 3.99
CA ALA A 108 -10.74 7.33 4.74
C ALA A 108 -9.68 8.01 3.88
N VAL A 109 -9.48 7.54 2.63
CA VAL A 109 -8.56 8.17 1.68
C VAL A 109 -9.02 9.59 1.31
N ARG A 110 -10.31 9.79 1.03
CA ARG A 110 -10.88 11.12 0.74
C ARG A 110 -10.65 12.12 1.88
N ARG A 111 -10.80 11.70 3.14
CA ARG A 111 -10.50 12.55 4.30
C ARG A 111 -9.04 13.00 4.33
N ARG A 112 -8.10 12.13 3.94
CA ARG A 112 -6.68 12.52 3.83
C ARG A 112 -6.44 13.47 2.67
N ALA A 113 -7.19 13.35 1.57
CA ALA A 113 -7.07 14.23 0.42
C ALA A 113 -7.62 15.66 0.63
N THR A 114 -8.59 15.85 1.54
CA THR A 114 -9.32 17.13 1.69
C THR A 114 -9.09 17.88 3.01
N ARG A 115 -8.40 17.27 3.97
CA ARG A 115 -7.97 17.96 5.21
C ARG A 115 -6.79 18.88 4.95
#